data_AF-A0A812G7Z0-F1
#
_entry.id   AF-A0A812G7Z0-F1
#
_cell.length_a   1.000
_cell.length_b   1.000
_cell.length_c   1.000
_cell.angle_alpha   90.00
_cell.angle_beta   90.00
_cell.angle_gamma   90.00
#
_symmetry.space_group_name_H-M   'P 1'
#
loop_
_entity.id
_entity.type
_entity.pdbx_description
1 polymer ?
#
loop_
_entity_poly.entity_id
_entity_poly.type
_entity_poly.pdbx_seq_one_letter_code
_entity_poly.pdbx_strand_id
1 'polypeptide(L)'
;MCHVKEAIRIIMHCLVICRSLGGTQPIDLKAVVSELFDVEYLKINDSQLVQEVERLVEKFSEILENNSDKSGRAQLVFNLYTAKNRKQSLWNILVGSDEKIVFEQWRIPVAMQPLNRYLNPADNLREEANLQASASQQVQQVLHYVIARANAKVEHLPPPDKEQTAYNFEVSFVSGEGKEIGTGSLLRQGLGSSLSQTIRQMPQNPQLAAAKL
;
A
#
# COMPACT_ATOMS: atom_id res chain seq x y z
N MET A 1 -11.82 8.68 -13.26
CA MET A 1 -11.39 7.86 -12.09
C MET A 1 -10.48 6.71 -12.48
N CYS A 2 -10.69 6.05 -13.63
CA CYS A 2 -9.77 5.02 -14.14
C CYS A 2 -8.30 5.47 -14.19
N HIS A 3 -8.00 6.67 -14.68
CA HIS A 3 -6.63 7.22 -14.69
C HIS A 3 -6.01 7.36 -13.30
N VAL A 4 -6.78 7.87 -12.33
CA VAL A 4 -6.30 8.00 -10.95
C VAL A 4 -5.99 6.64 -10.36
N LYS A 5 -6.91 5.68 -10.49
CA LYS A 5 -6.74 4.32 -9.98
C LYS A 5 -5.47 3.68 -10.56
N GLU A 6 -5.31 3.76 -11.88
CA GLU A 6 -4.15 3.18 -12.56
C GLU A 6 -2.84 3.89 -12.20
N ALA A 7 -2.82 5.22 -12.13
CA ALA A 7 -1.61 5.98 -11.77
C ALA A 7 -1.14 5.60 -10.36
N ILE A 8 -2.07 5.56 -9.40
CA ILE A 8 -1.75 5.22 -8.01
C ILE A 8 -1.32 3.77 -7.87
N ARG A 9 -1.96 2.83 -8.59
CA ARG A 9 -1.56 1.43 -8.64
C ARG A 9 -0.11 1.29 -9.10
N ILE A 10 0.24 1.92 -10.22
CA ILE A 10 1.59 1.92 -10.78
C ILE A 10 2.61 2.48 -9.77
N ILE A 11 2.31 3.63 -9.18
CA ILE A 11 3.21 4.30 -8.22
C ILE A 11 3.38 3.46 -6.94
N MET A 12 2.32 2.85 -6.42
CA MET A 12 2.38 2.00 -5.22
C MET A 12 3.19 0.73 -5.47
N HIS A 13 3.01 0.07 -6.61
CA HIS A 13 3.87 -1.06 -6.98
C HIS A 13 5.34 -0.64 -7.05
N CYS A 14 5.64 0.50 -7.69
CA CYS A 14 6.99 1.03 -7.76
C CYS A 14 7.61 1.28 -6.37
N LEU A 15 6.87 1.93 -5.46
CA LEU A 15 7.34 2.21 -4.10
C LEU A 15 7.66 0.94 -3.31
N VAL A 16 6.77 -0.05 -3.34
CA VAL A 16 6.96 -1.32 -2.63
C VAL A 16 8.16 -2.07 -3.21
N ILE A 17 8.32 -2.08 -4.54
CA ILE A 17 9.43 -2.77 -5.21
C ILE A 17 10.77 -2.11 -4.88
N CYS A 18 10.85 -0.78 -4.97
CA CYS A 18 12.08 -0.02 -4.67
C CYS A 18 12.54 -0.16 -3.21
N ARG A 19 11.65 -0.61 -2.32
CA ARG A 19 11.92 -0.87 -0.89
C ARG A 19 11.68 -2.33 -0.51
N SER A 20 11.66 -3.23 -1.49
CA SER A 20 11.70 -4.66 -1.24
C SER A 20 13.07 -5.04 -0.69
N LEU A 21 13.09 -6.01 0.21
CA LEU A 21 14.24 -6.30 1.06
C LEU A 21 15.17 -7.34 0.44
N GLY A 22 14.65 -8.19 -0.45
CA GLY A 22 15.41 -9.07 -1.37
C GLY A 22 16.42 -10.05 -0.77
N GLY A 23 16.71 -9.98 0.53
CA GLY A 23 17.87 -10.65 1.14
C GLY A 23 17.63 -12.12 1.48
N THR A 24 16.42 -12.49 1.89
CA THR A 24 16.08 -13.89 2.24
C THR A 24 15.00 -14.47 1.33
N GLN A 25 14.14 -13.63 0.76
CA GLN A 25 13.14 -14.03 -0.23
C GLN A 25 12.93 -12.90 -1.24
N PRO A 26 13.21 -13.13 -2.54
CA PRO A 26 12.91 -12.16 -3.58
C PRO A 26 11.39 -11.94 -3.65
N ILE A 27 10.98 -10.71 -3.94
CA ILE A 27 9.60 -10.45 -4.34
C ILE A 27 9.40 -10.97 -5.77
N ASP A 28 8.31 -11.71 -5.99
CA ASP A 28 7.96 -12.16 -7.34
C ASP A 28 7.32 -11.00 -8.12
N LEU A 29 7.80 -10.78 -9.36
CA LEU A 29 7.48 -9.61 -10.17
C LEU A 29 7.09 -10.03 -11.59
N LYS A 30 6.14 -9.29 -12.16
CA LYS A 30 5.69 -9.44 -13.55
C LYS A 30 5.76 -8.10 -14.26
N ALA A 31 6.37 -8.05 -15.44
CA ALA A 31 6.28 -6.90 -16.34
C ALA A 31 4.86 -6.79 -16.90
N VAL A 32 4.28 -5.59 -16.82
CA VAL A 32 2.92 -5.29 -17.29
C VAL A 32 2.94 -3.94 -17.99
N VAL A 33 2.17 -3.82 -19.07
CA VAL A 33 1.95 -2.56 -19.78
C VAL A 33 0.64 -1.94 -19.29
N SER A 34 0.70 -0.66 -18.90
CA SER A 34 -0.48 0.13 -18.67
C SER A 34 -0.97 0.70 -20.00
N GLU A 35 -2.06 0.15 -20.54
CA GLU A 35 -2.68 0.65 -21.79
C GLU A 35 -3.15 2.11 -21.66
N LEU A 36 -3.50 2.55 -20.45
CA LEU A 36 -3.89 3.94 -20.22
C LEU A 36 -2.68 4.86 -20.38
N PHE A 37 -1.54 4.54 -19.76
CA PHE A 37 -0.40 5.46 -19.78
C PHE A 37 0.66 5.14 -20.83
N ASP A 38 0.55 4.01 -21.53
CA ASP A 38 1.60 3.49 -22.41
C ASP A 38 2.94 3.39 -21.67
N VAL A 39 2.89 2.80 -20.46
CA VAL A 39 4.04 2.63 -19.57
C VAL A 39 4.16 1.17 -19.20
N GLU A 40 5.32 0.58 -19.47
CA GLU A 40 5.71 -0.72 -18.92
C GLU A 40 6.25 -0.53 -17.49
N TYR A 41 5.72 -1.30 -16.54
CA TYR A 41 6.15 -1.27 -15.15
C TYR A 41 6.16 -2.68 -14.54
N LEU A 42 6.89 -2.83 -13.44
CA LEU A 42 6.92 -4.07 -12.67
C LEU A 42 5.74 -4.10 -11.69
N LYS A 43 4.95 -5.17 -11.76
CA LYS A 43 3.84 -5.46 -10.86
C LYS A 43 4.25 -6.58 -9.89
N ILE A 44 3.87 -6.43 -8.62
CA ILE A 44 4.03 -7.47 -7.59
C ILE A 44 3.14 -8.66 -7.95
N ASN A 45 3.64 -9.88 -7.81
CA ASN A 45 2.89 -11.13 -8.07
C ASN A 45 2.54 -11.91 -6.78
N ASP A 46 2.75 -11.30 -5.62
CA ASP A 46 2.24 -11.79 -4.33
C ASP A 46 0.76 -11.43 -4.16
N SER A 47 -0.10 -12.43 -3.94
CA SER A 47 -1.56 -12.24 -3.91
C SER A 47 -2.04 -11.36 -2.76
N GLN A 48 -1.40 -11.42 -1.58
CA GLN A 48 -1.79 -10.61 -0.43
C GLN A 48 -1.41 -9.14 -0.63
N LEU A 49 -0.19 -8.88 -1.11
CA LEU A 49 0.26 -7.53 -1.43
C LEU A 49 -0.54 -6.93 -2.58
N VAL A 50 -0.84 -7.70 -3.63
CA VAL A 50 -1.69 -7.23 -4.73
C VAL A 50 -3.07 -6.84 -4.23
N GLN A 51 -3.72 -7.69 -3.42
CA GLN A 51 -5.04 -7.40 -2.87
C GLN A 51 -5.03 -6.14 -2.00
N GLU A 52 -3.99 -5.94 -1.19
CA GLU A 52 -3.88 -4.71 -0.40
C GLU A 52 -3.69 -3.47 -1.28
N VAL A 53 -2.81 -3.54 -2.28
CA VAL A 53 -2.59 -2.42 -3.20
C VAL A 53 -3.90 -2.05 -3.88
N GLU A 54 -4.66 -3.02 -4.40
CA GLU A 54 -5.96 -2.75 -5.03
C GLU A 54 -6.97 -2.17 -4.04
N ARG A 55 -7.01 -2.65 -2.79
CA ARG A 55 -7.87 -2.10 -1.74
C ARG A 55 -7.53 -0.64 -1.43
N LEU A 56 -6.24 -0.30 -1.36
CA LEU A 56 -5.77 1.06 -1.10
C LEU A 56 -6.02 1.99 -2.30
N VAL A 57 -5.87 1.49 -3.52
CA VAL A 57 -6.21 2.20 -4.76
C VAL A 57 -7.70 2.55 -4.80
N GLU A 58 -8.57 1.58 -4.47
CA GLU A 58 -10.01 1.81 -4.44
C GLU A 58 -10.36 2.88 -3.39
N LYS A 59 -9.86 2.71 -2.16
CA LYS A 59 -10.07 3.68 -1.08
C LYS A 59 -9.57 5.09 -1.43
N PHE A 60 -8.43 5.20 -2.11
CA PHE A 60 -7.93 6.49 -2.56
C PHE A 60 -8.85 7.13 -3.61
N SER A 61 -9.33 6.34 -4.57
CA SER A 61 -10.27 6.82 -5.59
C SER A 61 -11.56 7.34 -4.96
N GLU A 62 -12.15 6.58 -4.04
CA GLU A 62 -13.35 6.99 -3.31
C GLU A 62 -13.12 8.31 -2.55
N ILE A 63 -11.98 8.46 -1.87
CA ILE A 63 -11.65 9.71 -1.17
C ILE A 63 -11.50 10.86 -2.14
N LEU A 64 -10.82 10.65 -3.26
CA LEU A 64 -10.60 11.72 -4.24
C LEU A 64 -11.90 12.11 -4.94
N GLU A 65 -12.75 11.15 -5.28
CA GLU A 65 -14.10 11.34 -5.81
C GLU A 65 -14.97 12.13 -4.83
N ASN A 66 -15.02 11.73 -3.55
CA ASN A 66 -15.78 12.45 -2.53
C ASN A 66 -15.26 13.88 -2.26
N ASN A 67 -14.05 14.20 -2.71
CA ASN A 67 -13.46 15.54 -2.61
C ASN A 67 -13.40 16.27 -3.98
N SER A 68 -13.96 15.70 -5.05
CA SER A 68 -13.93 16.29 -6.40
C SER A 68 -14.55 17.68 -6.43
N ASP A 69 -15.67 17.84 -5.74
CA ASP A 69 -16.50 19.06 -5.79
C ASP A 69 -15.96 20.18 -4.89
N LYS A 70 -14.91 19.90 -4.10
CA LYS A 70 -14.27 20.88 -3.21
C LYS A 70 -12.95 21.38 -3.79
N SER A 71 -12.02 20.46 -3.98
CA SER A 71 -10.64 20.78 -4.37
C SER A 71 -10.16 19.95 -5.54
N GLY A 72 -10.69 18.73 -5.72
CA GLY A 72 -10.15 17.77 -6.67
C GLY A 72 -8.72 17.35 -6.35
N ARG A 73 -8.25 17.58 -5.13
CA ARG A 73 -6.87 17.34 -4.69
C ARG A 73 -6.84 16.45 -3.45
N ALA A 74 -5.92 15.50 -3.46
CA ALA A 74 -5.57 14.70 -2.30
C ALA A 74 -4.07 14.41 -2.31
N GLN A 75 -3.55 13.91 -1.19
CA GLN A 75 -2.19 13.46 -1.06
C GLN A 75 -2.20 12.03 -0.53
N LEU A 76 -1.52 11.14 -1.26
CA LEU A 76 -1.18 9.81 -0.80
C LEU A 76 0.07 9.91 0.07
N VAL A 77 -0.01 9.42 1.31
CA VAL A 77 1.10 9.39 2.26
C VAL A 77 1.46 7.93 2.51
N PHE A 78 2.61 7.50 2.01
CA PHE A 78 3.10 6.13 2.14
C PHE A 78 4.20 6.09 3.20
N ASN A 79 3.92 5.45 4.34
CA ASN A 79 4.79 5.37 5.50
C ASN A 79 5.42 3.98 5.60
N LEU A 80 6.73 3.89 5.46
CA LEU A 80 7.51 2.68 5.72
C LEU A 80 7.91 2.66 7.19
N TYR A 81 7.71 1.51 7.84
CA TYR A 81 7.94 1.40 9.27
C TYR A 81 8.52 0.04 9.69
N THR A 82 9.17 0.04 10.84
CA THR A 82 9.53 -1.17 11.58
C THR A 82 8.65 -1.30 12.81
N ALA A 83 8.34 -2.54 13.19
CA ALA A 83 7.67 -2.84 14.45
C ALA A 83 8.75 -3.21 15.47
N LYS A 84 8.91 -2.40 16.52
CA LYS A 84 9.84 -2.74 17.59
C LYS A 84 9.13 -3.68 18.56
N ASN A 85 9.53 -4.96 18.55
CA ASN A 85 9.26 -5.87 19.67
C ASN A 85 9.93 -5.29 20.92
N ARG A 86 9.19 -4.53 21.74
CA ARG A 86 9.68 -4.20 23.09
C ARG A 86 9.80 -5.53 23.83
N LYS A 87 11.01 -5.85 24.33
CA LYS A 87 11.25 -7.02 25.21
C LYS A 87 10.05 -7.18 26.13
N GLN A 88 9.48 -8.39 26.17
CA GLN A 88 8.28 -8.75 26.94
C GLN A 88 8.44 -8.35 28.41
N SER A 89 8.13 -7.11 28.73
CA SER A 89 7.92 -6.64 30.08
C SER A 89 6.47 -6.94 30.43
N LEU A 90 6.22 -7.43 31.64
CA LEU A 90 4.89 -7.73 32.17
C LEU A 90 3.92 -6.52 32.03
N TRP A 91 4.45 -5.30 31.94
CA TRP A 91 3.68 -4.07 31.66
C TRP A 91 3.14 -3.95 30.22
N ASN A 92 3.82 -4.54 29.22
CA ASN A 92 3.40 -4.47 27.81
C ASN A 92 2.27 -5.46 27.50
N ILE A 93 2.10 -6.52 28.30
CA ILE A 93 1.01 -7.50 28.16
C ILE A 93 -0.35 -6.85 28.48
N LEU A 94 -0.38 -5.84 29.33
CA LEU A 94 -1.59 -5.09 29.70
C LEU A 94 -1.95 -3.97 28.72
N VAL A 95 -0.98 -3.42 27.99
CA VAL A 95 -1.15 -2.21 27.16
C VAL A 95 -1.11 -2.52 25.65
N GLY A 96 -0.68 -3.72 25.26
CA GLY A 96 -0.96 -4.31 23.95
C GLY A 96 -0.77 -3.39 22.75
N SER A 97 0.45 -2.92 22.49
CA SER A 97 0.81 -2.52 21.13
C SER A 97 2.32 -2.50 20.94
N ASP A 98 2.76 -3.13 19.86
CA ASP A 98 4.11 -2.95 19.33
C ASP A 98 4.28 -1.48 18.89
N GLU A 99 5.46 -0.91 19.18
CA GLU A 99 5.74 0.47 18.82
C GLU A 99 6.12 0.55 17.33
N LYS A 100 5.32 1.30 16.58
CA LYS A 100 5.55 1.60 15.17
C LYS A 100 6.57 2.75 15.03
N ILE A 101 7.66 2.50 14.33
CA ILE A 101 8.68 3.51 14.03
C ILE A 101 8.72 3.73 12.52
N VAL A 102 8.18 4.87 12.07
CA VAL A 102 8.25 5.29 10.66
C VAL A 102 9.66 5.79 10.36
N PHE A 103 10.36 5.12 9.44
CA PHE A 103 11.73 5.50 9.06
C PHE A 103 11.78 6.20 7.69
N GLU A 104 10.74 6.06 6.87
CA GLU A 104 10.62 6.77 5.60
C GLU A 104 9.16 7.08 5.28
N GLN A 105 8.92 8.27 4.74
CA GLN A 105 7.60 8.74 4.33
C GLN A 105 7.68 9.32 2.92
N TRP A 106 6.81 8.84 2.03
CA TRP A 106 6.61 9.39 0.70
C TRP A 106 5.27 10.12 0.66
N ARG A 107 5.28 11.33 0.10
CA ARG A 107 4.08 12.15 -0.05
C ARG A 107 3.88 12.45 -1.52
N ILE A 108 2.82 11.89 -2.09
CA ILE A 108 2.50 12.00 -3.52
C ILE A 108 1.22 12.83 -3.65
N PRO A 109 1.34 14.11 -4.05
CA PRO A 109 0.17 14.93 -4.33
C PRO A 109 -0.50 14.46 -5.62
N VAL A 110 -1.82 14.40 -5.61
CA VAL A 110 -2.66 14.05 -6.77
C VAL A 110 -3.71 15.14 -6.94
N ALA A 111 -3.87 15.61 -8.16
CA ALA A 111 -4.90 16.55 -8.54
C ALA A 111 -5.67 16.01 -9.75
N MET A 112 -6.99 16.07 -9.68
CA MET A 112 -7.86 15.80 -10.80
C MET A 112 -7.99 17.04 -11.65
N GLN A 113 -7.62 16.92 -12.92
CA GLN A 113 -7.86 17.96 -13.90
C GLN A 113 -9.23 17.71 -14.54
N PRO A 114 -10.21 18.63 -14.38
CA PRO A 114 -11.48 18.49 -15.06
C PRO A 114 -11.29 18.65 -16.57
N LEU A 115 -12.04 17.86 -17.35
CA LEU A 115 -12.03 17.98 -18.80
C LEU A 115 -12.82 19.23 -19.21
N ASN A 116 -12.16 20.15 -19.90
CA ASN A 116 -12.85 21.28 -20.50
C ASN A 116 -13.73 20.79 -21.65
N ARG A 117 -15.00 21.19 -21.64
CA ARG A 117 -15.96 20.81 -22.69
C ARG A 117 -16.13 21.99 -23.65
N TYR A 118 -15.78 21.75 -24.91
CA TYR A 118 -15.91 22.69 -26.02
C TYR A 118 -17.13 22.36 -26.86
N LEU A 119 -17.68 23.35 -27.56
CA LEU A 119 -18.77 23.16 -28.51
C LEU A 119 -18.35 22.33 -29.73
N ASN A 120 -17.08 22.44 -30.12
CA ASN A 120 -16.51 21.73 -31.24
C ASN A 120 -16.02 20.33 -30.80
N PRO A 121 -16.52 19.23 -31.41
CA PRO A 121 -16.06 17.87 -31.11
C PRO A 121 -14.55 17.67 -31.32
N ALA A 122 -13.94 18.32 -32.32
CA ALA A 122 -12.51 18.19 -32.59
C ALA A 122 -11.66 18.79 -31.47
N ASP A 123 -12.11 19.89 -30.85
CA ASP A 123 -11.41 20.50 -29.72
C ASP A 123 -11.53 19.65 -28.46
N ASN A 124 -12.67 18.99 -28.24
CA ASN A 124 -12.83 18.01 -27.15
C ASN A 124 -11.85 16.83 -27.29
N LEU A 125 -11.74 16.26 -28.49
CA LEU A 125 -10.80 15.15 -28.75
C LEU A 125 -9.35 15.57 -28.51
N ARG A 126 -8.99 16.78 -28.94
CA ARG A 126 -7.64 17.33 -28.74
C ARG A 126 -7.35 17.56 -27.25
N GLU A 127 -8.31 18.11 -26.50
CA GLU A 127 -8.16 18.31 -25.06
C GLU A 127 -7.98 16.98 -24.32
N GLU A 128 -8.80 15.97 -24.64
CA GLU A 128 -8.68 14.63 -24.06
C GLU A 128 -7.31 14.01 -24.34
N ALA A 129 -6.83 14.09 -25.59
CA ALA A 129 -5.51 13.62 -25.97
C ALA A 129 -4.38 14.36 -25.22
N ASN A 130 -4.49 15.69 -25.06
CA ASN A 130 -3.52 16.49 -24.33
C ASN A 130 -3.46 16.13 -22.84
N LEU A 131 -4.63 15.98 -22.20
CA LEU A 131 -4.72 15.58 -20.79
C LEU A 131 -4.21 14.15 -20.60
N GLN A 132 -4.49 13.25 -21.54
CA GLN A 132 -3.96 11.88 -21.54
C GLN A 132 -2.43 11.87 -21.57
N ALA A 133 -1.84 12.57 -22.55
CA ALA A 133 -0.39 12.65 -22.72
C ALA A 133 0.29 13.28 -21.49
N SER A 134 -0.31 14.36 -20.95
CA SER A 134 0.16 15.00 -19.72
C SER A 134 0.13 14.06 -18.51
N ALA A 135 -0.95 13.29 -18.35
CA ALA A 135 -1.06 12.34 -17.25
C ALA A 135 -0.04 11.20 -17.38
N SER A 136 0.17 10.65 -18.57
CA SER A 136 1.19 9.65 -18.85
C SER A 136 2.60 10.16 -18.50
N GLN A 137 2.95 11.35 -19.00
CA GLN A 137 4.24 11.97 -18.72
C GLN A 137 4.47 12.18 -17.22
N GLN A 138 3.45 12.63 -16.49
CA GLN A 138 3.53 12.81 -15.03
C GLN A 138 3.74 11.49 -14.28
N VAL A 139 3.06 10.40 -14.68
CA VAL A 139 3.29 9.07 -14.09
C VAL A 139 4.73 8.62 -14.32
N GLN A 140 5.25 8.75 -15.55
CA GLN A 140 6.66 8.41 -15.84
C GLN A 140 7.63 9.23 -15.00
N GLN A 141 7.40 10.54 -14.86
CA GLN A 141 8.23 11.43 -14.04
C GLN A 141 8.24 11.00 -12.57
N VAL A 142 7.07 10.65 -12.01
CA VAL A 142 6.98 10.16 -10.63
C VAL A 142 7.72 8.84 -10.46
N LEU A 143 7.61 7.91 -11.42
CA LEU A 143 8.36 6.65 -11.39
C LEU A 143 9.88 6.90 -11.37
N HIS A 144 10.38 7.73 -12.29
CA HIS A 144 11.80 8.09 -12.31
C HIS A 144 12.26 8.74 -11.01
N TYR A 145 11.44 9.65 -10.46
CA TYR A 145 11.73 10.29 -9.19
C TYR A 145 11.82 9.28 -8.03
N VAL A 146 10.84 8.37 -7.92
CA VAL A 146 10.80 7.34 -6.88
C VAL A 146 12.04 6.45 -6.96
N ILE A 147 12.36 5.93 -8.15
CA ILE A 147 13.51 5.04 -8.37
C ILE A 147 14.82 5.75 -8.02
N ALA A 148 15.03 6.96 -8.57
CA ALA A 148 16.25 7.73 -8.32
C ALA A 148 16.42 8.07 -6.83
N ARG A 149 15.32 8.49 -6.17
CA ARG A 149 15.34 8.88 -4.76
C ARG A 149 15.50 7.68 -3.83
N ALA A 150 14.93 6.53 -4.18
CA ALA A 150 15.09 5.29 -3.43
C ALA A 150 16.56 4.83 -3.46
N ASN A 151 17.19 4.85 -4.63
CA ASN A 151 18.59 4.49 -4.83
C ASN A 151 19.57 5.43 -4.12
N ALA A 152 19.25 6.72 -4.00
CA ALA A 152 20.09 7.69 -3.30
C ALA A 152 20.09 7.54 -1.76
N LYS A 153 19.21 6.70 -1.18
CA LYS A 153 18.96 6.61 0.26
C LYS A 153 19.24 5.23 0.87
N VAL A 154 19.96 4.37 0.16
CA VAL A 154 20.13 2.96 0.55
C VAL A 154 20.93 2.79 1.86
N GLU A 155 21.83 3.73 2.18
CA GLU A 155 22.79 3.61 3.30
C GLU A 155 22.18 3.72 4.71
N HIS A 156 20.90 4.10 4.84
CA HIS A 156 20.26 4.37 6.14
C HIS A 156 19.00 3.53 6.39
N LEU A 157 18.83 2.44 5.65
CA LEU A 157 17.66 1.58 5.83
C LEU A 157 17.81 0.71 7.09
N PRO A 158 16.75 0.56 7.91
CA PRO A 158 16.82 -0.26 9.10
C PRO A 158 17.00 -1.74 8.73
N PRO A 159 17.64 -2.55 9.59
CA PRO A 159 17.83 -3.97 9.30
C PRO A 159 16.47 -4.66 9.13
N PRO A 160 16.29 -5.47 8.08
CA PRO A 160 15.06 -6.21 7.86
C PRO A 160 14.87 -7.33 8.89
N ASP A 161 13.62 -7.69 9.19
CA ASP A 161 13.35 -8.94 9.88
C ASP A 161 13.65 -10.12 8.95
N LYS A 162 14.10 -11.25 9.51
CA LYS A 162 14.66 -12.39 8.75
C LYS A 162 13.70 -13.04 7.74
N GLU A 163 12.39 -12.79 7.86
CA GLU A 163 11.33 -13.40 7.04
C GLU A 163 10.58 -12.38 6.16
N GLN A 164 11.06 -11.14 6.03
CA GLN A 164 10.37 -10.09 5.27
C GLN A 164 10.86 -9.97 3.83
N THR A 165 9.92 -10.02 2.88
CA THR A 165 10.16 -9.72 1.45
C THR A 165 10.14 -8.21 1.16
N ALA A 166 9.41 -7.44 1.97
CA ALA A 166 9.32 -5.98 1.90
C ALA A 166 9.12 -5.40 3.31
N TYR A 167 9.51 -4.14 3.49
CA TYR A 167 9.21 -3.41 4.73
C TYR A 167 7.71 -3.24 4.92
N ASN A 168 7.28 -3.19 6.19
CA ASN A 168 5.89 -2.87 6.49
C ASN A 168 5.57 -1.45 6.05
N PHE A 169 4.35 -1.25 5.54
CA PHE A 169 3.88 0.06 5.13
C PHE A 169 2.44 0.32 5.56
N GLU A 170 2.15 1.61 5.75
CA GLU A 170 0.81 2.13 5.93
C GLU A 170 0.60 3.25 4.92
N VAL A 171 -0.60 3.31 4.35
CA VAL A 171 -1.00 4.41 3.49
C VAL A 171 -2.10 5.21 4.17
N SER A 172 -1.86 6.51 4.32
CA SER A 172 -2.89 7.46 4.74
C SER A 172 -3.16 8.48 3.65
N PHE A 173 -4.34 9.09 3.73
CA PHE A 173 -4.84 10.00 2.71
C PHE A 173 -5.19 11.34 3.34
N VAL A 174 -4.60 12.40 2.78
CA VAL A 174 -4.81 13.77 3.25
C VAL A 174 -5.54 14.54 2.15
N SER A 175 -6.64 15.22 2.49
CA SER A 175 -7.30 16.13 1.55
C SER A 175 -6.42 17.32 1.19
N GLY A 176 -6.76 18.02 0.10
CA GLY A 176 -6.18 19.32 -0.22
C GLY A 176 -6.27 20.36 0.92
N GLU A 177 -7.18 20.20 1.89
CA GLU A 177 -7.32 21.05 3.09
C GLU A 177 -6.44 20.61 4.28
N GLY A 178 -5.61 19.57 4.12
CA GLY A 178 -4.72 19.09 5.19
C GLY A 178 -5.38 18.21 6.24
N LYS A 179 -6.67 17.89 6.11
CA LYS A 179 -7.36 16.94 7.01
C LYS A 179 -7.09 15.51 6.55
N GLU A 180 -6.72 14.64 7.49
CA GLU A 180 -6.63 13.20 7.30
C GLU A 180 -8.04 12.60 7.15
N ILE A 181 -8.26 11.83 6.08
CA ILE A 181 -9.59 11.33 5.70
C ILE A 181 -9.67 9.81 5.76
N GLY A 182 -8.54 9.11 5.80
CA GLY A 182 -8.54 7.68 6.04
C GLY A 182 -7.15 7.06 6.10
N THR A 183 -7.07 5.92 6.77
CA THR A 183 -5.85 5.10 6.91
C THR A 183 -6.10 3.68 6.41
N GLY A 184 -5.10 3.05 5.81
CA GLY A 184 -5.11 1.64 5.44
C GLY A 184 -3.73 1.03 5.68
N SER A 185 -3.69 -0.12 6.34
CA SER A 185 -2.45 -0.74 6.79
C SER A 185 -2.49 -2.24 6.53
N LEU A 186 -1.36 -2.81 6.08
CA LEU A 186 -1.07 -4.22 6.30
C LEU A 186 -0.43 -4.36 7.67
N LEU A 187 -1.24 -4.68 8.66
CA LEU A 187 -0.75 -5.37 9.85
C LEU A 187 -0.77 -6.86 9.51
N ARG A 188 0.37 -7.53 9.61
CA ARG A 188 0.40 -9.00 9.59
C ARG A 188 -0.43 -9.49 10.77
N GLN A 189 -1.69 -9.91 10.52
CA GLN A 189 -2.32 -10.91 11.36
C GLN A 189 -1.41 -12.15 11.26
N GLY A 190 -0.69 -12.41 12.34
CA GLY A 190 0.29 -13.46 12.40
C GLY A 190 -0.28 -14.81 11.97
N LEU A 191 0.53 -15.57 11.24
CA LEU A 191 0.46 -17.03 11.13
C LEU A 191 0.70 -17.68 12.52
N GLY A 192 -0.13 -17.35 13.51
CA GLY A 192 0.01 -17.78 14.90
C GLY A 192 -1.28 -17.79 15.73
N SER A 193 -2.43 -17.36 15.22
CA SER A 193 -3.69 -17.38 15.99
C SER A 193 -4.59 -18.60 15.72
N SER A 194 -4.24 -19.48 14.77
CA SER A 194 -5.06 -20.65 14.44
C SER A 194 -4.77 -21.93 15.27
N LEU A 195 -3.91 -21.86 16.30
CA LEU A 195 -3.65 -23.01 17.20
C LEU A 195 -4.27 -22.89 18.59
N SER A 196 -4.96 -21.79 18.90
CA SER A 196 -5.58 -21.62 20.24
C SER A 196 -7.07 -21.96 20.30
N GLN A 197 -7.71 -22.29 19.17
CA GLN A 197 -9.15 -22.62 19.13
C GLN A 197 -9.46 -24.13 18.99
N THR A 198 -8.48 -24.98 18.67
CA THR A 198 -8.72 -26.44 18.55
C THR A 198 -8.39 -27.23 19.83
N ILE A 199 -7.79 -26.61 20.86
CA ILE A 199 -7.47 -27.31 22.14
C ILE A 199 -8.57 -27.19 23.20
N ARG A 200 -9.69 -26.48 22.93
CA ARG A 200 -10.83 -26.36 23.88
C ARG A 200 -12.10 -27.11 23.52
N GLN A 201 -12.06 -28.00 22.52
CA GLN A 201 -13.18 -28.90 22.23
C GLN A 201 -12.69 -30.34 22.05
N MET A 202 -12.17 -30.93 23.12
CA MET A 202 -12.29 -32.37 23.32
C MET A 202 -13.49 -32.60 24.25
N PRO A 203 -14.46 -33.44 23.89
CA PRO A 203 -15.47 -33.90 24.83
C PRO A 203 -14.76 -34.68 25.94
N GLN A 204 -14.84 -34.23 27.18
CA GLN A 204 -14.51 -35.07 28.33
C GLN A 204 -15.57 -36.18 28.38
N ASN A 205 -15.18 -37.39 28.01
CA ASN A 205 -16.02 -38.58 28.08
C ASN A 205 -15.87 -39.18 29.49
N PRO A 206 -16.88 -39.13 30.37
CA PRO A 206 -16.75 -39.60 31.75
C PRO A 206 -17.15 -41.08 31.85
N GLN A 207 -16.41 -41.97 31.17
CA GLN A 207 -16.55 -43.42 31.33
C GLN A 207 -15.22 -44.10 31.02
N LEU A 208 -14.24 -44.00 31.95
CA LEU A 208 -13.19 -45.01 32.12
C LEU A 208 -12.43 -44.77 33.44
N ALA A 209 -13.12 -44.93 34.57
CA ALA A 209 -12.48 -45.02 35.88
C ALA A 209 -13.16 -46.12 36.72
N ALA A 210 -13.16 -47.33 36.18
CA ALA A 210 -13.45 -48.55 36.93
C ALA A 210 -12.76 -49.72 36.23
N ALA A 211 -11.62 -50.14 36.76
CA ALA A 211 -11.05 -51.50 36.71
C ALA A 211 -9.52 -51.44 36.78
N LYS A 212 -8.97 -51.48 37.99
CA LYS A 212 -7.80 -52.32 38.29
C LYS A 212 -8.01 -52.90 39.69
N LEU A 213 -8.23 -54.21 39.72
CA LEU A 213 -7.88 -55.09 40.83
C LEU A 213 -6.36 -55.08 41.02
#